data_AF-A0A5E5BP43-F1
#
_entry.id   AF-A0A5E5BP43-F1
#
_cell.length_a   1.000
_cell.length_b   1.000
_cell.length_c   1.000
_cell.angle_alpha   90.00
_cell.angle_beta   90.00
_cell.angle_gamma   90.00
#
_symmetry.space_group_name_H-M   'P 1'
#
loop_
_entity.id
_entity.type
_entity.pdbx_description
1 polymer ?
#
loop_
_entity_poly.entity_id
_entity_poly.type
_entity_poly.pdbx_seq_one_letter_code
_entity_poly.pdbx_strand_id
1 'polypeptide(L)' 'MKVFNDLTTRGVQDILIAVTHGLQGMEQALGAVFPKTTLQTCIVHLHHECS' A
#
# COMPACT_ATOMS: atom_id res chain seq x y z
N MET A 1 2.38 -3.05 11.58
CA MET A 1 0.96 -3.23 11.16
C MET A 1 -0.04 -2.22 11.75
N LYS A 2 0.35 -1.19 12.53
CA LYS A 2 -0.62 -0.22 13.10
C LYS A 2 -1.28 0.70 12.06
N VAL A 3 -0.53 1.13 11.04
CA VAL A 3 -0.98 2.18 10.11
C VAL A 3 -2.28 1.83 9.37
N PHE A 4 -2.40 0.62 8.81
CA PHE A 4 -3.60 0.23 8.06
C PHE A 4 -4.84 0.11 8.96
N ASN A 5 -4.69 -0.42 10.18
CA ASN A 5 -5.78 -0.48 11.14
C ASN A 5 -6.20 0.92 11.63
N ASP A 6 -5.25 1.85 11.75
CA ASP A 6 -5.55 3.25 12.10
C ASP A 6 -6.35 3.94 10.98
N LEU A 7 -6.10 3.60 9.71
CA LEU A 7 -6.92 4.10 8.58
C LEU A 7 -8.36 3.60 8.66
N THR A 8 -8.57 2.32 8.97
CA THR A 8 -9.91 1.77 9.18
C THR A 8 -10.61 2.45 10.38
N THR A 9 -9.88 2.69 11.46
CA THR A 9 -10.40 3.38 12.66
C THR A 9 -10.80 4.84 12.37
N ARG A 10 -10.17 5.47 11.37
CA ARG A 10 -10.54 6.81 10.88
C ARG A 10 -11.70 6.80 9.88
N GLY A 11 -12.28 5.64 9.57
CA GLY A 11 -13.43 5.50 8.68
C GLY A 11 -13.08 5.17 7.23
N VAL A 12 -11.82 4.85 6.91
CA VAL A 12 -11.46 4.35 5.57
C VAL A 12 -12.00 2.94 5.42
N GLN A 13 -12.93 2.77 4.49
CA GLN A 13 -13.60 1.48 4.27
C GLN A 13 -12.88 0.61 3.24
N ASP A 14 -12.36 1.24 2.19
CA ASP A 14 -11.70 0.52 1.10
C ASP A 14 -10.64 1.39 0.43
N ILE A 15 -9.63 0.73 -0.12
CA ILE A 15 -8.56 1.35 -0.91
C ILE A 15 -8.53 0.59 -2.22
N LEU A 16 -8.81 1.25 -3.34
CA LEU A 16 -8.82 0.59 -4.65
C LEU A 16 -7.40 0.38 -5.18
N ILE A 17 -6.53 1.37 -4.99
CA ILE A 17 -5.17 1.37 -5.51
C ILE A 17 -4.23 1.87 -4.42
N ALA A 18 -3.16 1.12 -4.15
CA ALA A 18 -2.06 1.53 -3.29
C ALA A 18 -0.75 1.51 -4.08
N VAL A 19 -0.03 2.62 -4.04
CA VAL A 19 1.24 2.77 -4.77
C VAL A 19 2.40 2.72 -3.76
N THR A 20 3.36 1.83 -3.94
CA THR A 20 4.51 1.66 -3.03
C THR A 20 5.81 1.44 -3.81
N HIS A 21 6.96 1.65 -3.18
CA HIS A 21 8.25 1.42 -3.84
C HIS A 21 8.66 -0.08 -3.89
N GLY A 22 7.74 -1.02 -3.57
CA GLY A 22 8.06 -2.45 -3.55
C GLY A 22 8.66 -2.94 -2.23
N LEU A 23 8.39 -2.25 -1.12
CA LEU A 23 8.85 -2.66 0.21
C LEU A 23 8.32 -4.06 0.58
N GLN A 24 9.22 -4.97 0.97
CA GLN A 24 8.85 -6.32 1.39
C GLN A 24 7.89 -6.29 2.59
N GLY A 25 6.85 -7.13 2.53
CA GLY A 25 5.82 -7.25 3.58
C GLY A 25 4.70 -6.20 3.51
N MET A 26 4.81 -5.21 2.62
CA MET A 26 3.77 -4.18 2.46
C MET A 26 2.52 -4.75 1.77
N GLU A 27 2.70 -5.67 0.81
CA GLU A 27 1.60 -6.40 0.17
C GLU A 27 0.84 -7.30 1.15
N GLN A 28 1.55 -8.05 1.99
CA GLN A 28 0.93 -8.90 3.01
C GLN A 28 0.18 -8.08 4.06
N ALA A 29 0.77 -6.98 4.53
CA ALA A 29 0.14 -6.12 5.53
C ALA A 29 -1.08 -5.38 4.97
N LEU A 30 -1.02 -4.95 3.71
CA LEU A 30 -2.14 -4.30 3.03
C LEU A 30 -3.25 -5.32 2.74
N GLY A 31 -2.92 -6.49 2.19
CA GLY A 31 -3.89 -7.54 1.89
C GLY A 31 -4.58 -8.12 3.13
N ALA A 32 -3.96 -8.03 4.31
CA ALA A 32 -4.57 -8.42 5.57
C ALA A 32 -5.70 -7.48 6.04
N VAL A 33 -5.67 -6.20 5.65
CA VAL A 33 -6.66 -5.18 6.08
C VAL A 33 -7.58 -4.77 4.93
N PHE A 34 -7.03 -4.60 3.73
CA PHE A 34 -7.71 -4.21 2.51
C PHE A 34 -7.42 -5.23 1.38
N PRO A 35 -8.07 -6.40 1.39
CA PRO A 35 -7.76 -7.50 0.46
C PRO A 35 -8.12 -7.19 -1.01
N LYS A 36 -8.94 -6.16 -1.26
CA LYS A 36 -9.36 -5.76 -2.61
C LYS A 36 -8.45 -4.71 -3.24
N THR A 37 -7.46 -4.21 -2.51
CA THR A 37 -6.57 -3.17 -3.00
C THR A 37 -5.60 -3.71 -4.04
N THR A 38 -5.53 -3.04 -5.18
CA THR A 38 -4.50 -3.32 -6.19
C THR A 38 -3.21 -2.62 -5.79
N LEU A 39 -2.14 -3.38 -5.58
CA LEU A 39 -0.81 -2.85 -5.32
C LEU A 39 -0.12 -2.49 -6.64
N GLN A 40 0.40 -1.27 -6.76
CA GLN A 40 1.21 -0.83 -7.89
C GLN A 40 2.57 -0.33 -7.42
N THR A 41 3.61 -0.60 -8.20
CA THR A 41 4.94 -0.07 -7.92
C THR A 41 5.01 1.40 -8.34
N CYS A 42 5.58 2.24 -7.48
CA CYS A 42 5.69 3.67 -7.71
C CYS A 42 6.67 3.95 -8.85
N ILE A 43 6.14 4.36 -10.00
CA ILE A 43 6.95 4.72 -11.17
C ILE A 43 7.87 5.94 -10.94
N VAL A 44 7.50 6.82 -10.01
CA VAL A 44 8.31 8.00 -9.64
C VAL A 44 9.57 7.54 -8.93
N HIS A 45 9.44 6.67 -7.92
CA HIS A 45 10.60 6.09 -7.25
C HIS A 45 11.41 5.20 -8.21
N LEU A 46 10.74 4.42 -9.07
CA LEU A 46 11.40 3.60 -10.09
C LEU A 46 12.26 4.43 -11.06
N HIS A 47 11.82 5.63 -11.45
CA HIS A 47 12.61 6.53 -12.30
C HIS A 47 13.78 7.18 -11.57
N HIS A 48 13.62 7.50 -10.27
CA HIS A 48 14.66 8.15 -9.48
C HIS A 48 15.73 7.17 -8.95
N GLU A 49 15.41 5.89 -8.74
CA GLU A 49 16.37 4.86 -8.27
C GLU A 49 17.25 4.30 -9.40
N CYS A 50 16.92 4.57 -10.66
CA CYS A 50 17.65 4.09 -11.83
C CYS A 50 18.59 5.16 -12.47
N SER A 51 18.72 6.35 -11.86
CA SER A 51 19.68 7.40 -12.26
C SER A 51 20.92 7.42 -11.39
#